data_AF-A0A2N6SY94-F1
#
_entry.id   AF-A0A2N6SY94-F1
#
_cell.length_a   1.000
_cell.length_b   1.000
_cell.length_c   1.000
_cell.angle_alpha   90.00
_cell.angle_beta   90.00
_cell.angle_gamma   90.00
#
_symmetry.space_group_name_H-M   'P 1'
#
loop_
_entity.id
_entity.type
_entity.pdbx_description
1 polymer ?
#
loop_
_entity_poly.entity_id
_entity_poly.type
_entity_poly.pdbx_seq_one_letter_code
_entity_poly.pdbx_strand_id
1 'polypeptide(L)'
;MTASVNDEQFRPAPKRSGAGVTFGIIVLVIVIAAFPMFFNLGDPNEEELFGGADGAATEVIEKGNPDYEPWFEPIIGELPGEVESGIFALQAGLGAGVLGYALGFYRGRDKGRGETRA
;
A
#
# COMPACT_ATOMS: atom_id res chain seq x y z
N MET A 1 -48.99 -28.30 32.63
CA MET A 1 -47.94 -27.39 33.15
C MET A 1 -46.82 -27.39 32.12
N THR A 2 -46.95 -26.53 31.11
CA THR A 2 -46.09 -26.48 29.91
C THR A 2 -45.14 -25.30 30.06
N ALA A 3 -43.91 -25.55 30.48
CA ALA A 3 -42.86 -24.55 30.35
C ALA A 3 -42.37 -24.59 28.89
N SER A 4 -42.89 -23.66 28.10
CA SER A 4 -42.25 -23.20 26.86
C SER A 4 -40.91 -22.61 27.25
N VAL A 5 -39.87 -23.45 27.23
CA VAL A 5 -38.49 -23.03 27.45
C VAL A 5 -38.01 -22.39 26.16
N ASN A 6 -38.00 -21.06 26.18
CA ASN A 6 -37.28 -20.11 25.33
C ASN A 6 -36.25 -20.70 24.35
N ASP A 7 -36.69 -21.00 23.13
CA ASP A 7 -35.81 -21.17 21.96
C ASP A 7 -35.35 -19.82 21.35
N GLU A 8 -35.75 -18.68 21.91
CA GLU A 8 -35.41 -17.35 21.39
C GLU A 8 -34.02 -16.82 21.82
N GLN A 9 -33.31 -17.50 22.73
CA GLN A 9 -32.07 -16.96 23.31
C GLN A 9 -30.81 -17.11 22.44
N PHE A 10 -30.83 -17.90 21.37
CA PHE A 10 -29.66 -18.04 20.48
C PHE A 10 -29.92 -17.46 19.09
N ARG A 11 -30.03 -16.12 19.00
CA ARG A 11 -29.94 -15.41 17.71
C ARG A 11 -28.48 -15.00 17.51
N PRO A 12 -27.70 -15.69 16.64
CA PRO A 12 -26.33 -15.25 16.38
C PRO A 12 -26.35 -13.82 15.82
N ALA A 13 -25.52 -12.95 16.38
CA ALA A 13 -25.43 -11.56 15.94
C ALA A 13 -25.12 -11.51 14.43
N PRO A 14 -25.74 -10.59 13.65
CA PRO A 14 -25.51 -10.51 12.21
C PRO A 14 -24.03 -10.20 11.94
N LYS A 15 -23.36 -11.07 11.17
CA LYS A 15 -21.96 -10.89 10.76
C LYS A 15 -21.87 -9.66 9.86
N ARG A 16 -21.34 -8.55 10.37
CA ARG A 16 -21.09 -7.34 9.57
C ARG A 16 -20.12 -7.67 8.43
N SER A 17 -20.53 -7.45 7.18
CA SER A 17 -19.69 -7.69 6.01
C SER A 17 -18.65 -6.57 5.89
N GLY A 18 -17.45 -6.81 6.42
CA GLY A 18 -16.31 -5.90 6.27
C GLY A 18 -15.89 -5.66 4.81
N ALA A 19 -16.40 -6.47 3.87
CA ALA A 19 -16.11 -6.38 2.45
C ALA A 19 -16.40 -4.99 1.85
N GLY A 20 -17.48 -4.33 2.27
CA GLY A 20 -17.81 -2.97 1.79
C GLY A 20 -16.80 -1.92 2.27
N VAL A 21 -16.35 -2.04 3.52
CA VAL A 21 -15.34 -1.14 4.10
C VAL A 21 -13.98 -1.38 3.47
N THR A 22 -13.58 -2.64 3.29
CA THR A 22 -12.33 -3.01 2.61
C THR A 22 -12.31 -2.49 1.17
N PHE A 23 -13.40 -2.68 0.43
CA PHE A 23 -13.51 -2.14 -0.93
C PHE A 23 -13.43 -0.62 -0.95
N GLY A 24 -14.12 0.07 -0.02
CA GLY A 24 -14.03 1.51 0.15
C GLY A 24 -12.61 2.02 0.42
N ILE A 25 -11.85 1.32 1.28
CA ILE A 25 -10.45 1.66 1.57
C ILE A 25 -9.56 1.47 0.32
N ILE A 26 -9.73 0.36 -0.41
CA ILE A 26 -8.95 0.12 -1.64
C ILE A 26 -9.21 1.22 -2.68
N VAL A 27 -10.47 1.58 -2.90
CA VAL A 27 -10.84 2.66 -3.81
C VAL A 27 -10.23 3.99 -3.35
N LEU A 28 -10.30 4.30 -2.06
CA LEU A 28 -9.71 5.52 -1.50
C LEU A 28 -8.19 5.58 -1.73
N VAL A 29 -7.48 4.47 -1.49
CA VAL A 29 -6.03 4.38 -1.73
C VAL A 29 -5.71 4.60 -3.20
N ILE A 30 -6.47 3.99 -4.12
CA ILE A 30 -6.29 4.19 -5.57
C ILE A 30 -6.53 5.66 -5.94
N VAL A 31 -7.57 6.29 -5.38
CA VAL A 31 -7.85 7.70 -5.63
C VAL A 31 -6.71 8.57 -5.13
N ILE A 32 -6.22 8.39 -3.91
CA ILE A 32 -5.12 9.17 -3.36
C ILE A 32 -3.84 8.98 -4.18
N ALA A 33 -3.54 7.76 -4.63
CA ALA A 33 -2.37 7.47 -5.44
C ALA A 33 -2.47 8.04 -6.88
N ALA A 34 -3.66 7.96 -7.50
CA ALA A 34 -3.87 8.40 -8.87
C ALA A 34 -4.13 9.91 -8.98
N PHE A 35 -4.66 10.55 -7.93
CA PHE A 35 -4.95 11.97 -7.88
C PHE A 35 -3.75 12.84 -8.34
N PRO A 36 -2.53 12.72 -7.79
CA PRO A 36 -1.40 13.54 -8.24
C PRO A 36 -0.99 13.29 -9.69
N MET A 37 -1.17 12.07 -10.22
CA MET A 37 -0.90 11.76 -11.63
C MET A 37 -1.86 12.47 -12.59
N PHE A 38 -3.16 12.52 -12.27
CA PHE A 38 -4.16 13.14 -13.15
C PHE A 38 -4.14 14.68 -13.09
N PHE A 39 -3.78 15.24 -11.93
CA PHE A 39 -3.68 16.69 -11.77
C PHE A 39 -2.30 17.25 -12.12
N ASN A 40 -1.38 16.41 -12.63
CA ASN A 40 -0.05 16.79 -13.08
C ASN A 40 0.70 17.63 -12.04
N LEU A 41 0.67 17.17 -10.78
CA LEU A 41 1.40 17.82 -9.67
C LEU A 41 2.92 17.55 -9.73
N GLY A 42 3.39 16.74 -10.69
CA GLY A 42 4.81 16.55 -10.99
C GLY A 42 5.35 17.61 -11.95
N ASP A 43 6.67 17.77 -12.04
CA ASP A 43 7.28 18.70 -12.99
C ASP A 43 7.13 18.18 -14.43
N PRO A 44 6.40 18.88 -15.33
CA PRO A 44 6.19 18.41 -16.69
C PRO A 44 7.46 18.44 -17.57
N ASN A 45 8.56 18.99 -17.09
CA ASN A 45 9.83 19.07 -17.82
C ASN A 45 10.86 18.02 -17.37
N GLU A 46 10.55 17.20 -16.36
CA GLU A 46 11.46 16.16 -15.86
C GLU A 46 11.10 14.78 -16.43
N GLU A 47 12.12 13.98 -16.75
CA GLU A 47 11.96 12.62 -17.26
C GLU A 47 11.31 11.69 -16.21
N GLU A 48 11.45 12.03 -14.93
CA GLU A 48 10.81 11.37 -13.79
C GLU A 48 9.80 12.31 -13.12
N LEU A 49 8.53 12.22 -13.54
CA LEU A 49 7.41 13.00 -12.98
C LEU A 49 7.24 12.87 -11.44
N PHE A 50 7.86 11.85 -10.84
CA PHE A 50 7.86 11.55 -9.41
C PHE A 50 9.22 10.99 -8.98
N GLY A 51 10.23 11.86 -8.86
CA GLY A 51 11.52 11.53 -8.28
C GLY A 51 11.46 11.27 -6.77
N GLY A 52 12.51 10.65 -6.23
CA GLY A 52 12.65 10.43 -4.79
C GLY A 52 12.64 11.76 -4.00
N ALA A 53 11.97 11.76 -2.84
CA ALA A 53 11.87 12.95 -1.99
C ALA A 53 13.24 13.49 -1.54
N ASP A 54 14.24 12.61 -1.47
CA ASP A 54 15.59 12.94 -1.03
C ASP A 54 16.34 13.82 -2.06
N GLY A 55 16.08 13.63 -3.37
CA GLY A 55 16.66 14.48 -4.42
C GLY A 55 16.19 15.93 -4.33
N ALA A 56 14.88 16.13 -4.13
CA ALA A 56 14.30 17.46 -3.93
C ALA A 56 14.78 18.12 -2.63
N ALA A 57 15.05 17.33 -1.59
CA ALA A 57 15.57 17.85 -0.32
C ALA A 57 17.01 18.37 -0.46
N THR A 58 17.88 17.64 -1.17
CA THR A 58 19.27 18.05 -1.42
C THR A 58 19.34 19.37 -2.18
N GLU A 59 18.55 19.52 -3.25
CA GLU A 59 18.55 20.75 -4.07
C GLU A 59 18.14 22.00 -3.27
N VAL A 60 17.19 21.86 -2.34
CA VAL A 60 16.75 22.94 -1.46
C VAL A 60 17.83 23.28 -0.42
N ILE A 61 18.52 22.28 0.12
CA ILE A 61 19.59 22.46 1.10
C ILE A 61 20.78 23.19 0.47
N GLU A 62 21.21 22.77 -0.72
CA GLU A 62 22.31 23.41 -1.46
C GLU A 62 22.01 24.87 -1.81
N LYS A 63 20.77 25.19 -2.20
CA LYS A 63 20.35 26.58 -2.48
C LYS A 63 20.25 27.43 -1.21
N GLY A 64 19.83 26.84 -0.10
CA GLY A 64 19.60 27.56 1.16
C GLY A 64 20.86 27.79 1.98
N ASN A 65 21.87 26.94 1.83
CA ASN A 65 23.10 27.02 2.60
C ASN A 65 24.30 26.46 1.80
N PRO A 66 24.99 27.30 1.02
CA PRO A 66 26.08 26.87 0.12
C PRO A 66 27.32 26.32 0.85
N ASP A 67 27.45 26.56 2.16
CA ASP A 67 28.51 26.01 3.00
C ASP A 67 28.08 24.71 3.73
N TYR A 68 26.94 24.12 3.35
CA TYR A 68 26.44 22.90 3.99
C TYR A 68 27.29 21.68 3.61
N GLU A 69 27.92 21.10 4.61
CA GLU A 69 28.72 19.87 4.48
C GLU A 69 27.83 18.67 4.84
N PRO A 70 27.65 17.68 3.94
CA PRO A 70 26.85 16.49 4.22
C PRO A 70 27.37 15.75 5.45
N TRP A 71 26.50 15.51 6.43
CA TRP A 71 26.84 14.75 7.64
C TRP A 71 26.93 13.23 7.39
N PHE A 72 26.54 12.78 6.19
CA PHE A 72 26.64 11.40 5.74
C PHE A 72 26.85 11.36 4.23
N GLU A 73 27.94 10.74 3.79
CA GLU A 73 28.20 10.43 2.39
C GLU A 73 28.18 8.92 2.18
N PRO A 74 27.57 8.42 1.10
CA PRO A 74 27.61 7.01 0.75
C PRO A 74 29.07 6.50 0.65
N ILE A 75 29.40 5.46 1.44
CA ILE A 75 30.74 4.84 1.49
C ILE A 75 31.15 4.30 0.10
N ILE A 76 30.15 3.85 -0.64
CA ILE A 76 30.20 3.55 -2.06
C ILE A 76 29.53 4.78 -2.66
N GLY A 77 30.26 5.63 -3.40
CA GLY A 77 29.74 6.93 -3.89
C GLY A 77 28.41 6.82 -4.65
N GLU A 78 27.87 7.95 -5.12
CA GLU A 78 26.53 8.03 -5.73
C GLU A 78 26.20 6.79 -6.59
N LEU A 79 25.23 6.00 -6.12
CA LEU A 79 24.77 4.85 -6.87
C LEU A 79 24.13 5.36 -8.17
N PRO A 80 24.34 4.68 -9.31
CA PRO A 80 23.61 5.02 -10.53
C PRO A 80 22.11 5.01 -10.24
N GLY A 81 21.37 6.04 -10.64
CA GLY A 81 19.92 6.13 -10.39
C GLY A 81 19.11 4.92 -10.90
N GLU A 82 19.63 4.21 -11.90
CA GLU A 82 19.09 2.93 -12.39
C GLU A 82 19.12 1.82 -11.33
N VAL A 83 20.15 1.81 -10.47
CA VAL A 83 20.30 0.81 -9.40
C VAL A 83 19.40 1.15 -8.22
N GLU A 84 19.27 2.43 -7.88
CA GLU A 84 18.35 2.91 -6.84
C GLU A 84 16.89 2.54 -7.18
N SER A 85 16.42 2.96 -8.36
CA SER A 85 15.09 2.62 -8.87
C SER A 85 14.89 1.11 -9.00
N GLY A 86 15.92 0.35 -9.38
CA GLY A 86 15.90 -1.11 -9.44
C GLY A 86 15.65 -1.79 -8.09
N ILE A 87 16.25 -1.29 -7.01
CA ILE A 87 16.03 -1.81 -5.65
C ILE A 87 14.61 -1.49 -5.17
N PHE A 88 14.10 -0.28 -5.45
CA PHE A 88 12.70 0.06 -5.16
C PHE A 88 11.71 -0.80 -5.94
N ALA A 89 11.97 -1.04 -7.23
CA ALA A 89 11.14 -1.92 -8.06
C ALA A 89 11.12 -3.36 -7.53
N LEU A 90 12.27 -3.87 -7.06
CA LEU A 90 12.36 -5.19 -6.43
C LEU A 90 11.54 -5.25 -5.14
N GLN A 91 11.65 -4.24 -4.27
CA GLN A 91 10.86 -4.16 -3.03
C GLN A 91 9.36 -4.11 -3.32
N ALA A 92 8.95 -3.31 -4.31
CA ALA A 92 7.56 -3.24 -4.75
C ALA A 92 7.06 -4.59 -5.30
N GLY A 93 7.86 -5.27 -6.12
CA GLY A 93 7.54 -6.60 -6.66
C GLY A 93 7.37 -7.66 -5.58
N LEU A 94 8.28 -7.70 -4.61
CA LEU A 94 8.19 -8.62 -3.47
C LEU A 94 6.97 -8.32 -2.59
N GLY A 95 6.73 -7.04 -2.27
CA GLY A 95 5.57 -6.61 -1.51
C GLY A 95 4.25 -6.99 -2.18
N ALA A 96 4.13 -6.75 -3.48
CA ALA A 96 2.96 -7.13 -4.28
C ALA A 96 2.77 -8.65 -4.33
N GLY A 97 3.85 -9.43 -4.46
CA GLY A 97 3.81 -10.89 -4.44
C GLY A 97 3.27 -11.45 -3.12
N VAL A 98 3.77 -10.94 -1.98
CA VAL A 98 3.31 -11.36 -0.64
C VAL A 98 1.83 -10.99 -0.43
N LEU A 99 1.43 -9.77 -0.78
CA LEU A 99 0.03 -9.32 -0.67
C LEU A 99 -0.91 -10.16 -1.54
N GLY A 100 -0.51 -10.42 -2.79
CA GLY A 100 -1.28 -11.25 -3.72
C GLY A 100 -1.45 -12.68 -3.21
N TYR A 101 -0.39 -13.28 -2.70
CA TYR A 101 -0.44 -14.61 -2.08
C TYR A 101 -1.37 -14.64 -0.87
N ALA A 102 -1.27 -13.66 0.04
CA ALA A 102 -2.12 -13.57 1.22
C ALA A 102 -3.60 -13.46 0.83
N LEU A 103 -3.96 -12.52 -0.06
CA LEU A 103 -5.34 -12.37 -0.54
C LEU A 103 -5.86 -13.66 -1.20
N GLY A 104 -5.05 -14.31 -2.03
CA GLY A 104 -5.40 -15.57 -2.68
C GLY A 104 -5.63 -16.70 -1.68
N PHE A 105 -4.74 -16.82 -0.69
CA PHE A 105 -4.85 -17.83 0.37
C PHE A 105 -6.12 -17.65 1.22
N TYR A 106 -6.43 -16.43 1.65
CA TYR A 106 -7.65 -16.15 2.41
C TYR A 106 -8.92 -16.41 1.58
N ARG A 107 -8.93 -16.05 0.29
CA ARG A 107 -10.03 -16.36 -0.63
C ARG A 107 -10.22 -17.87 -0.80
N GLY A 108 -9.13 -18.63 -0.95
CA GLY A 108 -9.16 -20.08 -1.11
C GLY A 108 -9.69 -20.82 0.12
N ARG A 109 -9.32 -20.37 1.32
CA ARG A 109 -9.82 -20.94 2.58
C ARG A 109 -11.33 -20.77 2.78
N ASP A 110 -11.90 -19.66 2.31
CA ASP A 110 -13.34 -19.41 2.44
C ASP A 110 -14.16 -20.28 1.48
N LYS A 111 -13.63 -20.57 0.28
CA LYS A 111 -14.22 -21.53 -0.68
C LYS A 111 -14.22 -22.97 -0.15
N GLY A 112 -13.10 -23.42 0.42
CA GLY A 112 -12.99 -24.77 0.99
C GLY A 112 -13.96 -25.04 2.15
N ARG A 113 -14.36 -24.00 2.91
CA ARG A 113 -15.37 -24.12 3.98
C ARG A 113 -16.82 -24.22 3.45
N GLY A 114 -17.07 -23.83 2.21
CA GLY A 114 -18.37 -23.97 1.54
C GLY A 114 -18.59 -25.39 0.99
N GLU A 115 -17.55 -25.99 0.42
CA GLU A 115 -17.61 -27.36 -0.14
C GLU A 115 -17.67 -28.46 0.93
N THR A 116 -17.15 -28.24 2.14
CA THR A 116 -17.33 -29.21 3.25
C THR A 116 -18.72 -29.13 3.92
N ARG A 117 -19.60 -28.23 3.48
CA ARG A 117 -20.95 -28.03 4.04
C ARG A 117 -22.09 -28.30 3.07
N ALA A 118 -21.79 -28.73 1.84
CA ALA A 118 -22.77 -29.24 0.87
C ALA A 118 -22.69 -30.78 0.83
#